data_AF-A0A5E4FMN5-F1
#
_entry.id   AF-A0A5E4FMN5-F1
#
_cell.length_a   1.000
_cell.length_b   1.000
_cell.length_c   1.000
_cell.angle_alpha   90.00
_cell.angle_beta   90.00
_cell.angle_gamma   90.00
#
_symmetry.space_group_name_H-M   'P 1'
#
loop_
_entity.id
_entity.type
_entity.pdbx_description
1 polymer ?
#
loop_
_entity_poly.entity_id
_entity_poly.type
_entity_poly.pdbx_seq_one_letter_code
_entity_poly.pdbx_strand_id
1 'polypeptide(L)'
;MLLRWQVMHHSFPMTGGRNFAAIVFNSSHLYGTPSYWMQSLFSESSGATIFNATLKTNSSTDQVEQLLASAISWKNSENENSYLRIKIVNLGTNIVNLKIVVDGLEPNSINLSESTKTVLTSTNVMDENSLNEPKKVIPNRSLLEKAGKDGEDVEVVISPNSFTSIDFLIESS
;
A
#
# COMPACT_ATOMS: atom_id res chain seq x y z
N MET A 1 -7.23 39.17 -29.33
CA MET A 1 -6.57 38.84 -28.05
C MET A 1 -5.66 37.65 -28.30
N LEU A 2 -4.33 37.81 -28.17
CA LEU A 2 -3.37 36.74 -28.47
C LEU A 2 -2.76 36.27 -27.14
N LEU A 3 -3.04 35.03 -26.72
CA LEU A 3 -2.32 34.41 -25.62
C LEU A 3 -0.95 33.95 -26.14
N ARG A 4 0.12 34.44 -25.52
CA ARG A 4 1.49 33.94 -25.71
C ARG A 4 1.90 33.17 -24.47
N TRP A 5 2.19 31.88 -24.64
CA TRP A 5 2.84 31.08 -23.60
C TRP A 5 4.35 31.19 -23.78
N GLN A 6 5.05 31.58 -22.72
CA GLN A 6 6.51 31.51 -22.67
C GLN A 6 6.88 30.29 -21.84
N VAL A 7 7.51 29.30 -22.46
CA VAL A 7 8.04 28.13 -21.75
C VAL A 7 9.23 28.62 -20.92
N MET A 8 9.05 28.77 -19.60
CA MET A 8 10.18 28.90 -18.70
C MET A 8 10.77 27.51 -18.48
N HIS A 9 11.90 27.23 -19.13
CA HIS A 9 12.72 26.08 -18.77
C HIS A 9 13.39 26.37 -17.42
N HIS A 10 12.66 26.15 -16.33
CA HIS A 10 13.30 25.91 -15.04
C HIS A 10 13.65 24.43 -14.95
N SER A 11 14.79 24.09 -15.55
CA SER A 11 15.49 22.86 -15.19
C SER A 11 16.09 23.11 -13.82
N PHE A 12 15.50 22.58 -12.75
CA PHE A 12 16.26 22.41 -11.51
C PHE A 12 17.33 21.36 -11.79
N PRO A 13 18.63 21.71 -11.77
CA PRO A 13 19.65 20.68 -11.80
C PRO A 13 19.55 19.92 -10.47
N MET A 14 18.86 18.78 -10.48
CA MET A 14 18.90 17.83 -9.37
C MET A 14 20.22 17.08 -9.45
N THR A 15 21.32 17.78 -9.17
CA THR A 15 22.61 17.15 -8.91
C THR A 15 22.53 16.47 -7.54
N GLY A 16 22.26 15.16 -7.52
CA GLY A 16 22.53 14.29 -6.38
C GLY A 16 21.79 14.56 -5.06
N GLY A 17 20.71 15.34 -5.06
CA GLY A 17 19.90 15.63 -3.87
C GLY A 17 18.61 14.79 -3.83
N ARG A 18 18.26 14.26 -2.65
CA ARG A 18 16.95 13.61 -2.41
C ARG A 18 15.81 14.53 -2.83
N ASN A 19 14.78 13.97 -3.47
CA ASN A 19 13.60 14.73 -3.85
C ASN A 19 12.57 14.70 -2.72
N PHE A 20 12.26 15.85 -2.14
CA PHE A 20 11.27 15.97 -1.07
C PHE A 20 9.84 16.17 -1.58
N ALA A 21 9.65 16.35 -2.89
CA ALA A 21 8.34 16.52 -3.48
C ALA A 21 7.63 15.16 -3.65
N ALA A 22 6.31 15.16 -3.50
CA ALA A 22 5.48 14.00 -3.82
C ALA A 22 5.44 13.77 -5.35
N ILE A 23 5.24 14.83 -6.13
CA ILE A 23 5.15 14.76 -7.59
C ILE A 23 6.24 15.63 -8.19
N VAL A 24 6.90 15.10 -9.22
CA VAL A 24 8.02 15.74 -9.91
C VAL A 24 7.69 15.75 -11.39
N PHE A 25 7.86 16.90 -12.05
CA PHE A 25 7.50 17.05 -13.45
C PHE A 25 8.39 18.04 -14.19
N ASN A 26 8.37 17.95 -15.52
CA ASN A 26 8.86 18.96 -16.44
C ASN A 26 7.76 19.29 -17.47
N SER A 27 8.10 19.93 -18.58
CA SER A 27 7.13 20.35 -19.60
C SER A 27 6.37 19.21 -20.30
N SER A 28 6.83 17.95 -20.20
CA SER A 28 6.23 16.82 -20.92
C SER A 28 6.14 15.51 -20.12
N HIS A 29 6.77 15.42 -18.96
CA HIS A 29 6.84 14.21 -18.15
C HIS A 29 6.56 14.52 -16.67
N LEU A 30 6.00 13.54 -15.97
CA LEU A 30 5.83 13.58 -14.53
C LEU A 30 6.01 12.18 -13.93
N TYR A 31 6.35 12.12 -12.65
CA TYR A 31 6.31 10.91 -11.85
C TYR A 31 5.95 11.23 -10.39
N GLY A 32 5.35 10.26 -9.72
CA GLY A 32 5.18 10.27 -8.26
C GLY A 32 6.38 9.62 -7.58
N THR A 33 6.91 10.23 -6.53
CA THR A 33 7.95 9.61 -5.68
C THR A 33 7.36 8.45 -4.88
N PRO A 34 8.19 7.56 -4.29
CA PRO A 34 7.71 6.55 -3.34
C PRO A 34 6.82 7.16 -2.24
N SER A 35 7.16 8.36 -1.75
CA SER A 35 6.37 9.11 -0.78
C SER A 35 4.98 9.53 -1.30
N TYR A 36 4.83 9.85 -2.60
CA TYR A 36 3.52 10.09 -3.19
C TYR A 36 2.66 8.82 -3.17
N TRP A 37 3.23 7.69 -3.61
CA TRP A 37 2.50 6.43 -3.62
C TRP A 37 2.09 5.98 -2.22
N MET A 38 2.97 6.19 -1.24
CA MET A 38 2.68 5.96 0.17
C MET A 38 1.48 6.79 0.66
N GLN A 39 1.43 8.09 0.30
CA GLN A 39 0.29 8.97 0.61
C GLN A 39 -0.98 8.52 -0.11
N SER A 40 -0.90 8.12 -1.38
CA SER A 40 -2.04 7.60 -2.14
C SER A 40 -2.64 6.34 -1.50
N LEU A 41 -1.81 5.44 -0.98
CA LEU A 41 -2.29 4.24 -0.25
C LEU A 41 -3.01 4.58 1.08
N PHE A 42 -2.92 5.83 1.53
CA PHE A 42 -3.59 6.35 2.71
C PHE A 42 -4.79 7.26 2.42
N SER A 43 -5.14 7.50 1.15
CA SER A 43 -6.31 8.34 0.79
C SER A 43 -7.59 7.87 1.49
N GLU A 44 -7.87 6.57 1.40
CA GLU A 44 -9.10 5.97 1.95
C GLU A 44 -9.11 5.88 3.48
N SER A 45 -8.06 6.34 4.17
CA SER A 45 -8.09 6.46 5.64
C SER A 45 -8.85 7.70 6.10
N SER A 46 -9.07 8.69 5.22
CA SER A 46 -9.89 9.84 5.54
C SER A 46 -11.38 9.44 5.57
N GLY A 47 -12.02 9.62 6.73
CA GLY A 47 -13.43 9.23 6.93
C GLY A 47 -13.65 7.74 7.18
N ALA A 48 -12.58 6.95 7.27
CA ALA A 48 -12.65 5.53 7.61
C ALA A 48 -12.87 5.28 9.10
N THR A 49 -13.37 4.10 9.44
CA THR A 49 -13.43 3.62 10.83
C THR A 49 -12.18 2.83 11.16
N ILE A 50 -11.50 3.13 12.26
CA ILE A 50 -10.31 2.40 12.71
C ILE A 50 -10.70 1.18 13.55
N PHE A 51 -9.97 0.07 13.37
CA PHE A 51 -10.13 -1.16 14.15
C PHE A 51 -8.86 -1.44 14.95
N ASN A 52 -9.04 -2.12 16.08
CA ASN A 52 -7.92 -2.63 16.86
C ASN A 52 -7.23 -3.77 16.09
N ALA A 53 -5.96 -3.59 15.76
CA ALA A 53 -5.11 -4.60 15.18
C ALA A 53 -4.06 -5.03 16.21
N THR A 54 -3.98 -6.34 16.50
CA THR A 54 -2.98 -6.89 17.42
C THR A 54 -2.07 -7.86 16.67
N LEU A 55 -0.77 -7.60 16.67
CA LEU A 55 0.22 -8.53 16.17
C LEU A 55 0.60 -9.51 17.29
N LYS A 56 0.26 -10.78 17.12
CA LYS A 56 0.69 -11.86 18.02
C LYS A 56 1.85 -12.61 17.39
N THR A 57 2.86 -12.91 18.19
CA THR A 57 4.04 -13.68 17.77
C THR A 57 4.32 -14.82 18.74
N ASN A 58 4.85 -15.91 18.23
CA ASN A 58 5.34 -17.03 19.03
C ASN A 58 6.86 -16.93 19.28
N SER A 59 7.55 -15.90 18.74
CA SER A 59 8.99 -15.70 18.89
C SER A 59 9.30 -14.46 19.73
N SER A 60 10.07 -14.62 20.79
CA SER A 60 10.58 -13.56 21.66
C SER A 60 11.79 -12.82 21.09
N THR A 61 11.82 -12.54 19.79
CA THR A 61 12.98 -11.96 19.08
C THR A 61 12.60 -10.69 18.32
N ASP A 62 13.54 -9.74 18.22
CA ASP A 62 13.52 -8.40 17.58
C ASP A 62 12.86 -8.29 16.19
N GLN A 63 12.52 -9.39 15.53
CA GLN A 63 11.85 -9.41 14.22
C GLN A 63 10.42 -8.85 14.25
N VAL A 64 9.76 -8.87 15.41
CA VAL A 64 8.38 -8.37 15.57
C VAL A 64 8.35 -6.87 15.76
N GLU A 65 9.41 -6.27 16.32
CA GLU A 65 9.52 -4.80 16.46
C GLU A 65 9.60 -4.07 15.10
N GLN A 66 9.83 -4.82 14.02
CA GLN A 66 9.96 -4.30 12.66
C GLN A 66 8.66 -4.43 11.84
N LEU A 67 7.60 -5.00 12.42
CA LEU A 67 6.29 -5.10 11.79
C LEU A 67 5.31 -4.13 12.45
N LEU A 68 4.67 -3.30 11.63
CA LEU A 68 3.59 -2.42 12.06
C LEU A 68 2.35 -2.76 11.27
N ALA A 69 1.20 -2.80 11.93
CA ALA A 69 -0.07 -3.06 11.28
C ALA A 69 -1.16 -2.11 11.76
N SER A 70 -2.07 -1.76 10.87
CA SER A 70 -3.32 -1.07 11.20
C SER A 70 -4.46 -1.62 10.36
N ALA A 71 -5.68 -1.47 10.86
CA ALA A 71 -6.89 -1.91 10.16
C ALA A 71 -7.92 -0.78 10.15
N ILE A 72 -8.57 -0.61 9.01
CA ILE A 72 -9.67 0.34 8.82
C ILE A 72 -10.80 -0.30 8.03
N SER A 73 -12.03 0.17 8.20
CA SER A 73 -13.09 -0.04 7.20
C SER A 73 -13.38 1.25 6.47
N TRP A 74 -13.63 1.11 5.16
CA TRP A 74 -14.00 2.22 4.30
C TRP A 74 -15.01 1.76 3.26
N LYS A 75 -15.86 2.68 2.80
CA LYS A 75 -16.82 2.45 1.73
C LYS A 75 -16.31 3.16 0.49
N ASN A 76 -16.20 2.44 -0.62
CA ASN A 76 -15.85 3.01 -1.90
C ASN A 76 -17.02 3.87 -2.41
N SER A 77 -16.74 5.12 -2.75
CA SER A 77 -17.75 6.09 -3.17
C SER A 77 -18.27 5.88 -4.59
N GLU A 78 -17.54 5.16 -5.44
CA GLU A 78 -17.89 4.93 -6.84
C GLU A 78 -18.78 3.70 -7.03
N ASN A 79 -18.49 2.61 -6.32
CA ASN A 79 -19.22 1.34 -6.45
C ASN A 79 -19.96 0.90 -5.20
N GLU A 80 -19.92 1.69 -4.14
CA GLU A 80 -20.57 1.44 -2.85
C GLU A 80 -20.09 0.19 -2.08
N ASN A 81 -19.03 -0.47 -2.54
CA ASN A 81 -18.49 -1.63 -1.85
C ASN A 81 -17.83 -1.23 -0.53
N SER A 82 -18.06 -2.02 0.52
CA SER A 82 -17.39 -1.88 1.80
C SER A 82 -16.15 -2.76 1.86
N TYR A 83 -15.07 -2.23 2.41
CA TYR A 83 -13.82 -2.97 2.54
C TYR A 83 -13.29 -2.90 3.97
N LEU A 84 -12.74 -4.02 4.43
CA LEU A 84 -11.79 -4.04 5.55
C LEU A 84 -10.38 -3.99 4.96
N ARG A 85 -9.68 -2.88 5.18
CA ARG A 85 -8.30 -2.69 4.74
C ARG A 85 -7.34 -2.91 5.89
N ILE A 86 -6.42 -3.86 5.71
CA ILE A 86 -5.28 -4.09 6.61
C ILE A 86 -4.03 -3.55 5.95
N LYS A 87 -3.29 -2.70 6.65
CA LYS A 87 -2.04 -2.09 6.20
C LYS A 87 -0.91 -2.62 7.04
N ILE A 88 0.13 -3.13 6.41
CA ILE A 88 1.27 -3.77 7.06
C ILE A 88 2.55 -3.14 6.53
N VAL A 89 3.42 -2.70 7.42
CA VAL A 89 4.79 -2.27 7.12
C VAL A 89 5.73 -3.33 7.64
N ASN A 90 6.62 -3.84 6.79
CA ASN A 90 7.76 -4.65 7.21
C ASN A 90 9.03 -3.81 7.02
N LEU A 91 9.56 -3.31 8.14
CA LEU A 91 10.81 -2.56 8.21
C LEU A 91 12.05 -3.47 8.19
N GLY A 92 11.85 -4.80 8.26
CA GLY A 92 12.91 -5.76 8.34
C GLY A 92 13.42 -6.23 6.99
N THR A 93 14.50 -7.00 7.06
CA THR A 93 15.18 -7.58 5.90
C THR A 93 14.74 -9.01 5.57
N ASN A 94 13.86 -9.58 6.39
CA ASN A 94 13.33 -10.93 6.22
C ASN A 94 11.88 -10.92 5.70
N ILE A 95 11.52 -11.99 4.99
CA ILE A 95 10.13 -12.30 4.64
C ILE A 95 9.38 -12.73 5.92
N VAL A 96 8.13 -12.29 6.05
CA VAL A 96 7.26 -12.64 7.17
C VAL A 96 5.99 -13.29 6.63
N ASN A 97 5.67 -14.49 7.13
CA ASN A 97 4.39 -15.15 6.85
C ASN A 97 3.39 -14.77 7.95
N LEU A 98 2.35 -14.02 7.59
CA LEU A 98 1.32 -13.59 8.53
C LEU A 98 0.05 -14.39 8.30
N LYS A 99 -0.50 -14.91 9.39
CA LYS A 99 -1.86 -15.40 9.44
C LYS A 99 -2.76 -14.27 9.93
N ILE A 100 -3.74 -13.90 9.12
CA ILE A 100 -4.73 -12.86 9.43
C ILE A 100 -6.01 -13.55 9.89
N VAL A 101 -6.47 -13.15 11.08
CA VAL A 101 -7.74 -13.56 11.67
C VAL A 101 -8.55 -12.30 11.92
N VAL A 102 -9.82 -12.31 11.51
CA VAL A 102 -10.74 -11.18 11.69
C VAL A 102 -11.90 -11.62 12.56
N ASP A 103 -11.92 -11.14 13.79
CA ASP A 103 -13.00 -11.42 14.75
C ASP A 103 -14.15 -10.40 14.59
N GLY A 104 -15.38 -10.82 14.90
CA GLY A 104 -16.54 -9.92 14.97
C GLY A 104 -17.21 -9.58 13.64
N LEU A 105 -16.86 -10.28 12.56
CA LEU A 105 -17.62 -10.28 11.31
C LEU A 105 -18.52 -11.51 11.21
N GLU A 106 -19.63 -11.39 10.50
CA GLU A 106 -20.51 -12.53 10.22
C GLU A 106 -19.75 -13.61 9.40
N PRO A 107 -20.02 -14.90 9.64
CA PRO A 107 -19.39 -15.97 8.88
C PRO A 107 -19.60 -15.78 7.37
N ASN A 108 -18.54 -16.00 6.58
CA ASN A 108 -18.53 -15.86 5.12
C ASN A 108 -18.86 -14.46 4.59
N SER A 109 -18.82 -13.41 5.43
CA SER A 109 -19.03 -12.03 4.96
C SER A 109 -17.86 -11.45 4.16
N ILE A 110 -16.70 -12.11 4.14
CA ILE A 110 -15.54 -11.68 3.35
C ILE A 110 -15.49 -12.45 2.03
N ASN A 111 -15.58 -11.73 0.92
CA ASN A 111 -15.32 -12.31 -0.40
C ASN A 111 -13.82 -12.30 -0.70
N LEU A 112 -13.15 -13.38 -0.34
CA LEU A 112 -11.71 -13.55 -0.60
C LEU A 112 -11.35 -13.58 -2.09
N SER A 113 -12.28 -13.96 -2.97
CA SER A 113 -12.01 -14.04 -4.42
C SER A 113 -11.87 -12.66 -5.07
N GLU A 114 -12.61 -11.68 -4.56
CA GLU A 114 -12.59 -10.28 -5.00
C GLU A 114 -11.71 -9.39 -4.13
N SER A 115 -11.10 -9.97 -3.09
CA SER A 115 -10.16 -9.27 -2.22
C SER A 115 -8.83 -9.04 -2.93
N THR A 116 -8.18 -7.91 -2.63
CA THR A 116 -6.95 -7.52 -3.34
C THR A 116 -5.80 -7.22 -2.41
N LYS A 117 -4.57 -7.41 -2.92
CA LYS A 117 -3.33 -7.09 -2.24
C LYS A 117 -2.58 -6.05 -3.06
N THR A 118 -2.07 -5.02 -2.41
CA THR A 118 -1.22 -4.00 -3.03
C THR A 118 0.10 -3.92 -2.29
N VAL A 119 1.22 -4.06 -2.99
CA VAL A 119 2.57 -4.03 -2.41
C VAL A 119 3.37 -2.87 -2.99
N LEU A 120 3.99 -2.07 -2.13
CA LEU A 120 4.98 -1.05 -2.49
C LEU A 120 6.32 -1.47 -1.89
N THR A 121 7.31 -1.75 -2.75
CA THR A 121 8.66 -2.18 -2.36
C THR A 121 9.64 -1.97 -3.52
N SER A 122 10.93 -2.15 -3.25
CA SER A 122 11.98 -2.20 -4.26
C SER A 122 13.11 -3.13 -3.82
N THR A 123 13.98 -3.53 -4.75
CA THR A 123 15.17 -4.33 -4.46
C THR A 123 16.22 -3.60 -3.62
N ASN A 124 16.26 -2.26 -3.67
CA ASN A 124 17.14 -1.43 -2.88
C ASN A 124 16.34 -0.33 -2.16
N VAL A 125 16.59 -0.15 -0.87
CA VAL A 125 15.91 0.85 -0.01
C VAL A 125 16.19 2.30 -0.43
N MET A 126 17.23 2.52 -1.25
CA MET A 126 17.58 3.83 -1.81
C MET A 126 17.00 4.07 -3.20
N ASP A 127 16.19 3.13 -3.73
CA ASP A 127 15.57 3.30 -5.04
C ASP A 127 14.53 4.41 -5.04
N GLU A 128 14.58 5.22 -6.09
CA GLU A 128 13.71 6.37 -6.32
C GLU A 128 13.18 6.35 -7.77
N ASN A 129 12.03 6.98 -7.98
CA ASN A 129 11.55 7.25 -9.34
C ASN A 129 12.29 8.45 -9.93
N SER A 130 12.42 8.48 -11.25
CA SER A 130 13.08 9.58 -11.96
C SER A 130 12.37 9.89 -13.28
N LEU A 131 12.78 10.97 -13.97
CA LEU A 131 12.23 11.25 -15.31
C LEU A 131 12.57 10.16 -16.33
N ASN A 132 13.70 9.46 -16.16
CA ASN A 132 14.13 8.37 -17.04
C ASN A 132 13.49 7.03 -16.65
N GLU A 133 13.24 6.83 -15.34
CA GLU A 133 12.60 5.63 -14.78
C GLU A 133 11.43 6.04 -13.87
N PRO A 134 10.30 6.50 -14.44
CA PRO A 134 9.21 7.10 -13.65
C PRO A 134 8.38 6.09 -12.84
N LYS A 135 8.60 4.79 -13.08
CA LYS A 135 7.82 3.69 -12.50
C LYS A 135 8.70 2.63 -11.82
N LYS A 136 9.89 3.02 -11.37
CA LYS A 136 10.84 2.11 -10.70
C LYS A 136 10.27 1.55 -9.39
N VAL A 137 9.66 2.41 -8.58
CA VAL A 137 9.06 2.10 -7.29
C VAL A 137 7.62 2.58 -7.29
N ILE A 138 6.68 1.66 -7.57
CA ILE A 138 5.25 1.93 -7.64
C ILE A 138 4.46 0.82 -6.93
N PRO A 139 3.23 1.09 -6.48
CA PRO A 139 2.36 0.05 -5.93
C PRO A 139 2.01 -0.97 -7.00
N ASN A 140 2.17 -2.25 -6.68
CA ASN A 140 1.73 -3.36 -7.51
C ASN A 140 0.50 -4.01 -6.87
N ARG A 141 -0.64 -3.95 -7.55
CA ARG A 141 -1.91 -4.53 -7.10
C ARG A 141 -2.16 -5.87 -7.78
N SER A 142 -2.56 -6.86 -7.00
CA SER A 142 -2.96 -8.19 -7.44
C SER A 142 -4.22 -8.65 -6.70
N LEU A 143 -4.87 -9.71 -7.19
CA LEU A 143 -5.83 -10.46 -6.39
C LEU A 143 -5.14 -11.10 -5.19
N LEU A 144 -5.89 -11.29 -4.11
CA LEU A 144 -5.41 -12.00 -2.94
C LEU A 144 -5.45 -13.51 -3.21
N GLU A 145 -4.32 -14.20 -3.00
CA GLU A 145 -4.25 -15.65 -3.14
C GLU A 145 -5.03 -16.32 -2.01
N LYS A 146 -5.83 -17.34 -2.33
CA LYS A 146 -6.54 -18.14 -1.32
C LYS A 146 -5.55 -19.09 -0.65
N ALA A 147 -5.42 -19.01 0.67
CA ALA A 147 -4.71 -19.99 1.47
C ALA A 147 -5.71 -20.86 2.26
N GLY A 148 -5.52 -22.17 2.29
CA GLY A 148 -6.32 -23.11 3.10
C GLY A 148 -7.47 -23.81 2.38
N LYS A 149 -7.86 -25.00 2.89
CA LYS A 149 -8.94 -25.85 2.34
C LYS A 149 -10.35 -25.34 2.70
N ASP A 150 -10.47 -24.49 3.72
CA ASP A 150 -11.77 -24.14 4.32
C ASP A 150 -12.00 -22.60 4.47
N GLY A 151 -11.11 -21.75 3.96
CA GLY A 151 -11.38 -20.31 3.78
C GLY A 151 -11.44 -19.43 5.05
N GLU A 152 -11.22 -19.99 6.25
CA GLU A 152 -11.34 -19.23 7.51
C GLU A 152 -10.07 -18.45 7.89
N ASP A 153 -8.89 -18.88 7.42
CA ASP A 153 -7.60 -18.29 7.79
C ASP A 153 -6.83 -17.81 6.55
N VAL A 154 -6.52 -16.52 6.49
CA VAL A 154 -5.77 -15.94 5.37
C VAL A 154 -4.29 -15.87 5.71
N GLU A 155 -3.48 -16.68 5.04
CA GLU A 155 -2.02 -16.60 5.11
C GLU A 155 -1.48 -15.67 4.02
N VAL A 156 -0.68 -14.68 4.41
CA VAL A 156 -0.09 -13.70 3.51
C VAL A 156 1.40 -13.57 3.75
N VAL A 157 2.15 -13.67 2.66
CA VAL A 157 3.59 -13.40 2.63
C VAL A 157 3.83 -11.90 2.54
N ILE A 158 4.60 -11.35 3.48
CA ILE A 158 5.00 -9.94 3.54
C ILE A 158 6.49 -9.83 3.24
N SER A 159 6.82 -9.18 2.13
CA SER A 159 8.21 -8.96 1.69
C SER A 159 8.97 -8.05 2.66
N PRO A 160 10.30 -8.15 2.73
CA PRO A 160 11.13 -7.21 3.48
C PRO A 160 11.05 -5.79 2.90
N ASN A 161 11.36 -4.78 3.72
CA ASN A 161 11.37 -3.36 3.33
C ASN A 161 10.18 -2.99 2.44
N SER A 162 8.98 -3.30 2.92
CA SER A 162 7.76 -3.17 2.11
C SER A 162 6.61 -2.57 2.90
N PHE A 163 5.73 -1.94 2.15
CA PHE A 163 4.37 -1.66 2.57
C PHE A 163 3.42 -2.58 1.81
N THR A 164 2.51 -3.23 2.53
CA THR A 164 1.46 -4.10 1.97
C THR A 164 0.10 -3.64 2.46
N SER A 165 -0.83 -3.39 1.55
CA SER A 165 -2.26 -3.20 1.84
C SER A 165 -3.03 -4.41 1.37
N ILE A 166 -3.95 -4.91 2.19
CA ILE A 166 -4.87 -5.99 1.86
C ILE A 166 -6.28 -5.44 2.04
N ASP A 167 -7.07 -5.53 0.98
CA ASP A 167 -8.45 -5.07 0.94
C ASP A 167 -9.36 -6.28 0.87
N PHE A 168 -10.00 -6.59 1.99
CA PHE A 168 -11.05 -7.59 2.07
C PHE A 168 -12.37 -6.96 1.65
N LEU A 169 -12.99 -7.49 0.60
CA LEU A 169 -14.34 -7.09 0.21
C LEU A 169 -15.34 -7.65 1.23
N ILE A 170 -16.10 -6.77 1.87
CA ILE A 170 -17.19 -7.13 2.78
C ILE A 170 -18.46 -7.21 1.95
N GLU A 171 -19.06 -8.40 1.89
CA GLU A 171 -20.36 -8.61 1.29
C GLU A 171 -21.45 -8.06 2.21
N SER A 172 -22.39 -7.33 1.62
CA SER A 172 -23.59 -6.92 2.33
C SER A 172 -24.51 -8.14 2.45
N SER A 173 -24.96 -8.44 3.67
CA SER A 173 -25.98 -9.46 3.92
C SER A 173 -27.31 -9.13 3.25
#